data_AF-A0A7W4VUA9-F1
#
_entry.id   AF-A0A7W4VUA9-F1
#
_cell.length_a   1.000
_cell.length_b   1.000
_cell.length_c   1.000
_cell.angle_alpha   90.00
_cell.angle_beta   90.00
_cell.angle_gamma   90.00
#
_symmetry.space_group_name_H-M   'P 1'
#
loop_
_entity.id
_entity.type
_entity.pdbx_description
1 polymer ?
#
loop_
_entity_poly.entity_id
_entity_poly.type
_entity_poly.pdbx_seq_one_letter_code
_entity_poly.pdbx_strand_id
1 'polypeptide(L)'
;MSARKSFAGALAAVVAGSALVMTASPASAAYTPDPDDPGFTPVAADLIGAGSDTTQHAMKLIADVWNADASHGFKIASYAATSGGTIPLPGSPEITRPNGSGAGKGTLYNPSNPQIDFARSSDKLSATESNAGLKAIPFALDTVVTAVSNQTPSNAPATLSAAQLVSIYKCESTTWNQVGGASGATIKPYAPQSGSGTAKFFKTTLVAANGGTDFNYGVCVTQDDTVQEHDDTLIKGNANAIVPISKGRAELKGGTVRVVGGFAEKRALYNVVRSAQATDASLQAVFGENGFVCSAAAAALIKQAGFEQLATPAHSGACGTLVDSTSNFTVNQTVATTTGVSATSTTNAVKVVAKVSGSTAPSGSVSFYEGATLVQGAVPLVSGQATLSKSGVPAGAHTYRAVYVPNDSIFLGSEGTTTVTVSDAVAKAKPAISESFPAKVKLKKKAKAATVKGVVTVKGASGKVTVKKGKKTLKSATLKNGKASVKLAKLSKGTHKLTIAYAGDATHLAGKKTFTIKVVKAKAKAKK
;
A
#
# COMPACT_ATOMS: atom_id res chain seq x y z
N MET A 1 15.84 -39.40 95.89
CA MET A 1 17.26 -39.47 95.54
C MET A 1 17.61 -38.28 94.68
N SER A 2 18.54 -37.46 95.19
CA SER A 2 19.46 -36.50 94.55
C SER A 2 19.16 -36.03 93.11
N ALA A 3 18.81 -34.75 92.92
CA ALA A 3 19.69 -33.67 92.40
C ALA A 3 20.00 -33.80 90.89
N ARG A 4 19.82 -32.75 90.06
CA ARG A 4 20.59 -31.51 90.13
C ARG A 4 19.89 -30.33 89.44
N LYS A 5 20.09 -29.18 90.06
CA LYS A 5 19.89 -27.82 89.57
C LYS A 5 20.78 -27.55 88.35
N SER A 6 20.28 -26.72 87.43
CA SER A 6 21.04 -25.58 86.87
C SER A 6 20.05 -24.47 86.53
N PHE A 7 20.26 -23.33 87.17
CA PHE A 7 19.56 -22.05 87.04
C PHE A 7 20.37 -21.15 86.09
N ALA A 8 19.68 -20.37 85.25
CA ALA A 8 20.00 -19.02 84.75
C ALA A 8 19.31 -18.85 83.38
N GLY A 9 18.47 -17.85 83.09
CA GLY A 9 17.99 -16.71 83.86
C GLY A 9 17.39 -15.69 82.87
N ALA A 10 16.24 -15.11 83.23
CA ALA A 10 15.67 -13.83 82.78
C ALA A 10 15.37 -13.65 81.26
N LEU A 11 14.31 -12.99 80.79
CA LEU A 11 13.45 -11.95 81.35
C LEU A 11 12.16 -11.84 80.48
N ALA A 12 11.03 -11.58 81.14
CA ALA A 12 9.86 -10.78 80.73
C ALA A 12 9.35 -10.78 79.28
N ALA A 13 8.07 -11.14 79.09
CA ALA A 13 6.95 -10.19 79.05
C ALA A 13 5.73 -10.82 78.35
N VAL A 14 4.60 -10.85 79.05
CA VAL A 14 3.29 -11.24 78.52
C VAL A 14 2.76 -10.10 77.65
N VAL A 15 2.48 -10.37 76.37
CA VAL A 15 1.61 -9.53 75.53
C VAL A 15 0.60 -10.44 74.84
N ALA A 16 -0.67 -10.04 74.94
CA ALA A 16 -1.85 -10.76 74.51
C ALA A 16 -1.79 -11.22 73.04
N GLY A 17 -2.05 -12.51 72.82
CA GLY A 17 -2.18 -13.10 71.49
C GLY A 17 -3.51 -12.72 70.85
N SER A 18 -3.51 -11.71 70.00
CA SER A 18 -4.50 -11.58 68.95
C SER A 18 -4.21 -12.66 67.91
N ALA A 19 -5.09 -13.64 67.77
CA ALA A 19 -5.02 -14.64 66.70
C ALA A 19 -5.19 -13.93 65.36
N LEU A 20 -4.08 -13.54 64.73
CA LEU A 20 -4.05 -13.11 63.35
C LEU A 20 -4.28 -14.39 62.51
N VAL A 21 -5.52 -14.61 62.08
CA VAL A 21 -5.81 -15.57 61.03
C VAL A 21 -5.16 -15.02 59.77
N MET A 22 -3.92 -15.45 59.51
CA MET A 22 -3.30 -15.27 58.21
C MET A 22 -4.04 -16.17 57.24
N THR A 23 -5.09 -15.64 56.62
CA THR A 23 -5.60 -16.18 55.36
C THR A 23 -4.47 -16.00 54.36
N ALA A 24 -3.64 -17.03 54.19
CA ALA A 24 -2.73 -17.13 53.07
C ALA A 24 -3.60 -17.03 51.82
N SER A 25 -3.62 -15.84 51.21
CA SER A 25 -4.08 -15.72 49.83
C SER A 25 -3.20 -16.66 49.02
N PRO A 26 -3.75 -17.54 48.16
CA PRO A 26 -2.91 -18.36 47.30
C PRO A 26 -1.94 -17.42 46.60
N ALA A 27 -0.64 -17.70 46.70
CA ALA A 27 0.38 -16.92 46.04
C ALA A 27 0.11 -17.01 44.53
N SER A 28 -0.59 -16.01 43.98
CA SER A 28 -0.70 -15.80 42.55
C SER A 28 0.73 -15.74 42.02
N ALA A 29 1.08 -16.63 41.10
CA ALA A 29 2.39 -16.58 40.45
C ALA A 29 2.56 -15.17 39.89
N ALA A 30 3.53 -14.42 40.42
CA ALA A 30 3.74 -13.03 40.07
C ALA A 30 3.85 -12.87 38.54
N TYR A 31 3.20 -11.83 38.01
CA TYR A 31 3.36 -11.43 36.62
C TYR A 31 4.87 -11.29 36.31
N THR A 32 5.38 -12.18 35.47
CA THR A 32 6.73 -12.05 34.90
C THR A 32 6.55 -11.42 33.52
N PRO A 33 7.05 -10.19 33.30
CA PRO A 33 6.93 -9.52 32.01
C PRO A 33 7.74 -10.26 30.93
N ASP A 34 7.13 -10.45 29.77
CA ASP A 34 7.81 -10.91 28.55
C ASP A 34 8.13 -9.72 27.62
N PRO A 35 9.21 -9.75 26.82
CA PRO A 35 9.50 -8.68 25.86
C PRO A 35 8.38 -8.38 24.85
N ASP A 36 7.53 -9.38 24.54
CA ASP A 36 6.36 -9.22 23.67
C ASP A 36 5.09 -8.80 24.43
N ASP A 37 5.13 -8.58 25.75
CA ASP A 37 4.01 -8.01 26.50
C ASP A 37 3.82 -6.51 26.22
N PRO A 38 2.59 -5.97 26.45
CA PRO A 38 2.36 -4.54 26.40
C PRO A 38 3.15 -3.81 27.48
N GLY A 39 3.86 -2.74 27.12
CA GLY A 39 4.57 -1.86 28.05
C GLY A 39 3.68 -0.91 28.85
N PHE A 40 2.37 -1.18 28.93
CA PHE A 40 1.37 -0.38 29.61
C PHE A 40 0.23 -1.26 30.15
N THR A 41 -0.50 -0.76 31.14
CA THR A 41 -1.74 -1.38 31.61
C THR A 41 -2.89 -0.96 30.70
N PRO A 42 -3.59 -1.89 30.04
CA PRO A 42 -4.70 -1.55 29.17
C PRO A 42 -5.87 -0.96 29.96
N VAL A 43 -6.71 -0.19 29.26
CA VAL A 43 -8.01 0.27 29.75
C VAL A 43 -9.14 -0.45 29.01
N ALA A 44 -10.38 -0.31 29.48
CA ALA A 44 -11.54 -0.98 28.88
C ALA A 44 -11.86 -0.59 27.42
N ALA A 45 -11.25 0.48 26.90
CA ALA A 45 -11.38 0.90 25.51
C ALA A 45 -10.33 0.28 24.57
N ASP A 46 -9.28 -0.32 25.13
CA ASP A 46 -8.20 -0.95 24.35
C ASP A 46 -8.64 -2.35 23.89
N LEU A 47 -8.08 -2.82 22.77
CA LEU A 47 -8.23 -4.22 22.36
C LEU A 47 -7.24 -5.09 23.11
N ILE A 48 -7.74 -6.04 23.89
CA ILE A 48 -6.92 -6.90 24.74
C ILE A 48 -6.96 -8.34 24.22
N GLY A 49 -5.78 -8.96 24.08
CA GLY A 49 -5.69 -10.33 23.60
C GLY A 49 -4.48 -11.10 24.07
N ALA A 50 -4.56 -12.43 23.92
CA ALA A 50 -3.53 -13.40 24.28
C ALA A 50 -3.62 -14.63 23.35
N GLY A 51 -2.84 -15.69 23.58
CA GLY A 51 -2.98 -16.96 22.86
C GLY A 51 -1.70 -17.42 22.20
N SER A 52 -1.71 -17.67 20.89
CA SER A 52 -0.56 -18.26 20.19
C SER A 52 0.77 -17.52 20.42
N ASP A 53 1.78 -18.29 20.80
CA ASP A 53 3.21 -17.96 20.88
C ASP A 53 3.86 -17.86 19.49
N THR A 54 3.43 -18.69 18.53
CA THR A 54 3.86 -18.58 17.11
C THR A 54 3.65 -17.16 16.58
N THR A 55 2.49 -16.56 16.85
CA THR A 55 2.10 -15.26 16.26
C THR A 55 2.25 -14.07 17.22
N GLN A 56 2.68 -14.29 18.47
CA GLN A 56 2.76 -13.21 19.47
C GLN A 56 3.67 -12.06 19.01
N HIS A 57 4.82 -12.38 18.42
CA HIS A 57 5.78 -11.37 18.00
C HIS A 57 5.25 -10.55 16.80
N ALA A 58 4.52 -11.19 15.88
CA ALA A 58 3.86 -10.48 14.79
C ALA A 58 2.84 -9.46 15.32
N MET A 59 2.03 -9.88 16.30
CA MET A 59 1.06 -8.98 16.94
C MET A 59 1.70 -7.92 17.82
N LYS A 60 2.87 -8.19 18.44
CA LYS A 60 3.66 -7.19 19.15
C LYS A 60 4.10 -6.07 18.21
N LEU A 61 4.70 -6.42 17.07
CA LEU A 61 5.15 -5.43 16.08
C LEU A 61 3.98 -4.60 15.54
N ILE A 62 2.85 -5.26 15.23
CA ILE A 62 1.61 -4.59 14.80
C ILE A 62 1.11 -3.63 15.88
N ALA A 63 1.03 -4.08 17.13
CA ALA A 63 0.57 -3.27 18.25
C ALA A 63 1.48 -2.06 18.50
N ASP A 64 2.80 -2.21 18.42
CA ASP A 64 3.74 -1.11 18.60
C ASP A 64 3.53 0.00 17.57
N VAL A 65 3.37 -0.35 16.29
CA VAL A 65 3.14 0.64 15.23
C VAL A 65 1.76 1.28 15.36
N TRP A 66 0.72 0.50 15.66
CA TRP A 66 -0.62 1.04 15.92
C TRP A 66 -0.63 2.01 17.10
N ASN A 67 -0.03 1.62 18.22
CA ASN A 67 -0.03 2.38 19.48
C ASN A 67 0.83 3.65 19.40
N ALA A 68 1.77 3.74 18.46
CA ALA A 68 2.58 4.93 18.24
C ALA A 68 1.80 6.07 17.57
N ASP A 69 0.71 5.77 16.86
CA ASP A 69 -0.17 6.77 16.25
C ASP A 69 -1.36 7.07 17.16
N ALA A 70 -1.31 8.24 17.81
CA ALA A 70 -2.34 8.69 18.73
C ALA A 70 -3.69 8.97 18.04
N SER A 71 -3.75 9.07 16.71
CA SER A 71 -4.99 9.35 15.98
C SER A 71 -5.99 8.19 16.00
N HIS A 72 -5.53 6.97 16.31
CA HIS A 72 -6.37 5.78 16.38
C HIS A 72 -7.38 5.78 17.54
N GLY A 73 -7.12 6.53 18.62
CA GLY A 73 -8.06 6.69 19.74
C GLY A 73 -8.16 5.51 20.73
N PHE A 74 -7.51 4.37 20.46
CA PHE A 74 -7.37 3.24 21.38
C PHE A 74 -6.07 2.46 21.10
N LYS A 75 -5.64 1.63 22.06
CA LYS A 75 -4.43 0.81 21.93
C LYS A 75 -4.75 -0.67 21.74
N ILE A 76 -3.76 -1.42 21.26
CA ILE A 76 -3.75 -2.88 21.25
C ILE A 76 -2.82 -3.37 22.36
N ALA A 77 -3.35 -4.19 23.27
CA ALA A 77 -2.61 -4.87 24.33
C ALA A 77 -2.62 -6.39 24.07
N SER A 78 -1.52 -6.90 23.52
CA SER A 78 -1.36 -8.30 23.14
C SER A 78 -0.37 -8.98 24.08
N TYR A 79 -0.85 -9.73 25.07
CA TYR A 79 0.00 -10.43 26.04
C TYR A 79 0.67 -11.67 25.44
N ALA A 80 1.94 -11.88 25.75
CA ALA A 80 2.74 -13.03 25.32
C ALA A 80 2.22 -14.35 25.92
N ALA A 81 2.48 -15.47 25.22
CA ALA A 81 2.22 -16.80 25.74
C ALA A 81 3.48 -17.38 26.39
N THR A 82 3.40 -17.60 27.70
CA THR A 82 4.46 -18.21 28.49
C THR A 82 3.87 -19.25 29.43
N SER A 83 4.68 -20.20 29.88
CA SER A 83 4.28 -21.13 30.93
C SER A 83 4.23 -20.39 32.28
N GLY A 84 3.00 -20.16 32.78
CA GLY A 84 2.76 -19.57 34.10
C GLY A 84 2.61 -18.04 34.13
N GLY A 85 2.19 -17.54 35.29
CA GLY A 85 1.87 -16.14 35.55
C GLY A 85 0.39 -15.80 35.31
N THR A 86 0.04 -14.56 35.65
CA THR A 86 -1.28 -13.96 35.44
C THR A 86 -1.16 -12.79 34.46
N ILE A 87 -2.28 -12.32 33.90
CA ILE A 87 -2.33 -11.06 33.15
C ILE A 87 -3.30 -10.08 33.82
N PRO A 88 -2.92 -8.80 33.97
CA PRO A 88 -3.79 -7.80 34.55
C PRO A 88 -4.88 -7.40 33.55
N LEU A 89 -6.13 -7.30 34.03
CA LEU A 89 -7.27 -6.85 33.22
C LEU A 89 -7.88 -5.58 33.81
N PRO A 90 -8.40 -4.65 32.98
CA PRO A 90 -9.06 -3.45 33.48
C PRO A 90 -10.31 -3.81 34.30
N GLY A 91 -10.31 -3.43 35.57
CA GLY A 91 -11.48 -3.54 36.45
C GLY A 91 -11.88 -4.98 36.84
N SER A 92 -11.01 -5.97 36.63
CA SER A 92 -11.24 -7.38 37.01
C SER A 92 -10.04 -7.97 37.76
N PRO A 93 -10.24 -9.10 38.47
CA PRO A 93 -9.14 -9.93 38.92
C PRO A 93 -8.24 -10.34 37.74
N GLU A 94 -6.95 -10.55 38.03
CA GLU A 94 -6.03 -11.09 37.03
C GLU A 94 -6.46 -12.50 36.61
N ILE A 95 -6.25 -12.83 35.33
CA ILE A 95 -6.53 -14.17 34.82
C ILE A 95 -5.23 -14.93 34.61
N THR A 96 -5.28 -16.27 34.66
CA THR A 96 -4.13 -17.10 34.29
C THR A 96 -3.71 -16.79 32.86
N ARG A 97 -2.41 -16.54 32.66
CA ARG A 97 -1.85 -16.24 31.34
C ARG A 97 -2.08 -17.43 30.39
N PRO A 98 -2.74 -17.24 29.24
CA PRO A 98 -2.94 -18.31 28.27
C PRO A 98 -1.63 -18.65 27.55
N ASN A 99 -1.27 -19.94 27.51
CA ASN A 99 -0.12 -20.45 26.76
C ASN A 99 -0.58 -21.21 25.50
N GLY A 100 -0.44 -20.58 24.33
CA GLY A 100 -0.76 -21.19 23.04
C GLY A 100 -2.20 -20.96 22.54
N SER A 101 -2.45 -21.39 21.31
CA SER A 101 -3.70 -21.14 20.58
C SER A 101 -4.94 -21.69 21.28
N GLY A 102 -4.86 -22.91 21.84
CA GLY A 102 -5.99 -23.55 22.51
C GLY A 102 -6.39 -22.82 23.80
N ALA A 103 -5.41 -22.53 24.66
CA ALA A 103 -5.63 -21.79 25.89
C ALA A 103 -6.14 -20.36 25.63
N GLY A 104 -5.60 -19.69 24.62
CA GLY A 104 -6.06 -18.35 24.19
C GLY A 104 -7.52 -18.35 23.77
N LYS A 105 -7.91 -19.27 22.86
CA LYS A 105 -9.31 -19.41 22.42
C LYS A 105 -10.23 -19.81 23.58
N GLY A 106 -9.80 -20.70 24.48
CA GLY A 106 -10.57 -21.07 25.67
C GLY A 106 -10.78 -19.89 26.63
N THR A 107 -9.76 -19.06 26.79
CA THR A 107 -9.82 -17.83 27.61
C THR A 107 -10.74 -16.80 26.99
N LEU A 108 -10.62 -16.56 25.69
CA LEU A 108 -11.54 -15.73 24.92
C LEU A 108 -12.95 -16.31 24.94
N TYR A 109 -13.13 -17.62 24.96
CA TYR A 109 -14.47 -18.21 24.97
C TYR A 109 -15.17 -18.03 26.32
N ASN A 110 -14.44 -18.15 27.43
CA ASN A 110 -14.98 -18.08 28.78
C ASN A 110 -15.73 -16.74 29.02
N PRO A 111 -17.04 -16.76 29.35
CA PRO A 111 -17.81 -15.54 29.59
C PRO A 111 -17.36 -14.78 30.84
N SER A 112 -16.58 -15.41 31.72
CA SER A 112 -15.98 -14.76 32.89
C SER A 112 -14.84 -13.81 32.55
N ASN A 113 -14.39 -13.80 31.28
CA ASN A 113 -13.32 -12.94 30.79
C ASN A 113 -13.86 -11.98 29.71
N PRO A 114 -14.78 -11.06 30.04
CA PRO A 114 -15.37 -10.16 29.06
C PRO A 114 -14.37 -9.14 28.51
N GLN A 115 -13.26 -8.89 29.21
CA GLN A 115 -12.21 -7.97 28.76
C GLN A 115 -11.27 -8.54 27.70
N ILE A 116 -11.32 -9.85 27.41
CA ILE A 116 -10.50 -10.41 26.32
C ILE A 116 -11.29 -10.30 25.02
N ASP A 117 -10.78 -9.48 24.10
CA ASP A 117 -11.45 -9.16 22.83
C ASP A 117 -11.03 -10.10 21.70
N PHE A 118 -9.78 -10.57 21.74
CA PHE A 118 -9.27 -11.49 20.72
C PHE A 118 -8.28 -12.52 21.25
N ALA A 119 -8.18 -13.64 20.53
CA ALA A 119 -7.20 -14.68 20.77
C ALA A 119 -6.37 -14.94 19.52
N ARG A 120 -5.06 -14.80 19.63
CA ARG A 120 -4.13 -15.18 18.56
C ARG A 120 -4.15 -16.70 18.38
N SER A 121 -4.15 -17.18 17.13
CA SER A 121 -4.19 -18.61 16.85
C SER A 121 -3.37 -18.99 15.62
N SER A 122 -2.51 -19.99 15.79
CA SER A 122 -1.80 -20.70 14.71
C SER A 122 -2.54 -21.96 14.23
N ASP A 123 -3.81 -22.12 14.61
CA ASP A 123 -4.70 -23.20 14.18
C ASP A 123 -6.11 -22.65 13.89
N LYS A 124 -6.88 -23.38 13.09
CA LYS A 124 -8.29 -23.07 12.80
C LYS A 124 -9.19 -23.27 14.03
N LEU A 125 -10.43 -22.81 13.92
CA LEU A 125 -11.46 -23.19 14.90
C LEU A 125 -11.85 -24.66 14.72
N SER A 126 -12.10 -25.31 15.85
CA SER A 126 -12.85 -26.57 15.89
C SER A 126 -14.33 -26.31 15.69
N ALA A 127 -15.09 -27.34 15.31
CA ALA A 127 -16.54 -27.26 15.22
C ALA A 127 -17.18 -26.80 16.54
N THR A 128 -16.65 -27.27 17.68
CA THR A 128 -17.10 -26.84 19.02
C THR A 128 -16.93 -25.34 19.21
N GLU A 129 -15.75 -24.79 18.90
CA GLU A 129 -15.46 -23.35 19.05
C GLU A 129 -16.28 -22.48 18.10
N SER A 130 -16.47 -22.90 16.85
CA SER A 130 -17.32 -22.21 15.89
C SER A 130 -18.79 -22.22 16.31
N ASN A 131 -19.31 -23.38 16.76
CA ASN A 131 -20.69 -23.50 17.27
C ASN A 131 -20.90 -22.70 18.55
N ALA A 132 -19.83 -22.50 19.33
CA ALA A 132 -19.76 -21.64 20.50
C ALA A 132 -19.77 -20.13 20.17
N GLY A 133 -19.82 -19.76 18.89
CA GLY A 133 -19.88 -18.36 18.46
C GLY A 133 -18.51 -17.68 18.40
N LEU A 134 -17.41 -18.40 18.25
CA LEU A 134 -16.13 -17.81 17.84
C LEU A 134 -16.02 -17.72 16.32
N LYS A 135 -15.29 -16.71 15.83
CA LYS A 135 -14.89 -16.57 14.43
C LYS A 135 -13.41 -16.26 14.33
N ALA A 136 -12.77 -16.80 13.31
CA ALA A 136 -11.36 -16.58 13.01
C ALA A 136 -11.21 -15.55 11.90
N ILE A 137 -10.23 -14.67 12.05
CA ILE A 137 -9.87 -13.65 11.08
C ILE A 137 -8.44 -13.93 10.61
N PRO A 138 -8.24 -14.51 9.40
CA PRO A 138 -6.93 -14.85 8.89
C PRO A 138 -6.19 -13.58 8.47
N PHE A 139 -4.88 -13.52 8.72
CA PHE A 139 -4.07 -12.34 8.38
C PHE A 139 -2.73 -12.70 7.73
N ALA A 140 -2.19 -13.88 8.02
CA ALA A 140 -0.89 -14.30 7.52
C ALA A 140 -0.86 -15.80 7.16
N LEU A 141 0.10 -16.17 6.32
CA LEU A 141 0.46 -17.51 5.93
C LEU A 141 1.73 -17.91 6.70
N ASP A 142 1.68 -19.11 7.27
CA ASP A 142 2.82 -19.83 7.80
C ASP A 142 2.94 -21.19 7.10
N THR A 143 4.10 -21.82 7.22
CA THR A 143 4.33 -23.19 6.78
C THR A 143 4.92 -23.99 7.91
N VAL A 144 4.29 -25.11 8.28
CA VAL A 144 4.87 -26.05 9.24
C VAL A 144 5.76 -27.02 8.49
N VAL A 145 7.01 -27.10 8.93
CA VAL A 145 8.04 -27.94 8.32
C VAL A 145 8.69 -28.82 9.38
N THR A 146 9.35 -29.87 8.92
CA THR A 146 10.21 -30.69 9.78
C THR A 146 11.58 -30.06 9.88
N ALA A 147 12.06 -29.83 11.10
CA ALA A 147 13.38 -29.28 11.38
C ALA A 147 14.25 -30.28 12.14
N VAL A 148 15.55 -30.21 11.84
CA VAL A 148 16.63 -30.93 12.53
C VAL A 148 17.79 -29.98 12.80
N SER A 149 18.77 -30.42 13.57
CA SER A 149 19.99 -29.65 13.80
C SER A 149 20.72 -29.27 12.50
N ASN A 150 21.16 -28.01 12.39
CA ASN A 150 22.16 -27.57 11.41
C ASN A 150 23.52 -27.24 12.06
N GLN A 151 23.56 -26.96 13.37
CA GLN A 151 24.85 -26.70 14.06
C GLN A 151 25.63 -27.99 14.27
N THR A 152 24.95 -29.05 14.74
CA THR A 152 25.49 -30.42 14.75
C THR A 152 25.04 -31.15 13.50
N PRO A 153 25.93 -31.76 12.69
CA PRO A 153 25.54 -32.53 11.51
C PRO A 153 24.46 -33.55 11.85
N SER A 154 23.26 -33.36 11.28
CA SER A 154 22.14 -34.26 11.53
C SER A 154 22.28 -35.57 10.76
N ASN A 155 21.88 -36.67 11.40
CA ASN A 155 21.77 -37.99 10.78
C ASN A 155 20.50 -38.15 9.92
N ALA A 156 19.62 -37.15 9.93
CA ALA A 156 18.40 -37.15 9.15
C ALA A 156 18.68 -37.13 7.64
N PRO A 157 17.89 -37.84 6.82
CA PRO A 157 17.97 -37.72 5.38
C PRO A 157 17.67 -36.29 4.89
N ALA A 158 17.93 -36.05 3.60
CA ALA A 158 17.58 -34.79 2.96
C ALA A 158 16.06 -34.56 2.93
N THR A 159 15.29 -35.64 2.78
CA THR A 159 13.83 -35.60 2.68
C THR A 159 13.16 -36.66 3.56
N LEU A 160 12.01 -36.32 4.13
CA LEU A 160 11.09 -37.24 4.81
C LEU A 160 9.68 -37.02 4.27
N SER A 161 9.01 -38.10 3.87
CA SER A 161 7.60 -38.05 3.48
C SER A 161 6.69 -37.98 4.71
N ALA A 162 5.45 -37.53 4.52
CA ALA A 162 4.46 -37.54 5.59
C ALA A 162 4.23 -38.94 6.18
N ALA A 163 4.27 -40.00 5.35
CA ALA A 163 4.14 -41.39 5.83
C ALA A 163 5.34 -41.83 6.69
N GLN A 164 6.56 -41.41 6.35
CA GLN A 164 7.73 -41.68 7.19
C GLN A 164 7.63 -40.93 8.53
N LEU A 165 7.12 -39.70 8.52
CA LEU A 165 6.83 -38.98 9.77
C LEU A 165 5.77 -39.70 10.59
N VAL A 166 4.68 -40.20 9.99
CA VAL A 166 3.70 -41.03 10.72
C VAL A 166 4.40 -42.21 11.42
N SER A 167 5.24 -42.96 10.70
CA SER A 167 6.00 -44.09 11.27
C SER A 167 6.93 -43.68 12.42
N ILE A 168 7.65 -42.56 12.29
CA ILE A 168 8.53 -42.01 13.33
C ILE A 168 7.71 -41.64 14.59
N TYR A 169 6.61 -40.92 14.42
CA TYR A 169 5.81 -40.43 15.54
C TYR A 169 4.91 -41.50 16.18
N LYS A 170 4.71 -42.64 15.50
CA LYS A 170 4.15 -43.88 16.10
C LYS A 170 5.22 -44.77 16.75
N CYS A 171 6.51 -44.42 16.61
CA CYS A 171 7.66 -45.22 17.00
C CYS A 171 7.74 -46.59 16.31
N GLU A 172 7.22 -46.69 15.09
CA GLU A 172 7.35 -47.85 14.19
C GLU A 172 8.69 -47.81 13.44
N SER A 173 9.21 -46.60 13.18
CA SER A 173 10.58 -46.38 12.73
C SER A 173 11.34 -45.57 13.77
N THR A 174 12.34 -46.18 14.39
CA THR A 174 13.12 -45.62 15.49
C THR A 174 14.56 -45.28 15.12
N THR A 175 15.06 -45.67 13.95
CA THR A 175 16.43 -45.39 13.49
C THR A 175 16.46 -44.73 12.12
N TRP A 176 17.47 -43.89 11.85
CA TRP A 176 17.52 -43.10 10.61
C TRP A 176 17.56 -43.95 9.33
N ASN A 177 18.21 -45.11 9.36
CA ASN A 177 18.25 -46.04 8.22
C ASN A 177 16.90 -46.66 7.84
N GLN A 178 15.92 -46.69 8.75
CA GLN A 178 14.55 -47.14 8.44
C GLN A 178 13.77 -46.11 7.63
N VAL A 179 14.22 -44.85 7.61
CA VAL A 179 13.56 -43.74 6.92
C VAL A 179 14.44 -43.10 5.85
N GLY A 180 15.43 -43.83 5.34
CA GLY A 180 16.27 -43.41 4.21
C GLY A 180 17.53 -42.61 4.58
N GLY A 181 17.85 -42.47 5.86
CA GLY A 181 19.16 -41.99 6.32
C GLY A 181 20.24 -43.07 6.23
N ALA A 182 21.52 -42.69 6.31
CA ALA A 182 22.62 -43.67 6.30
C ALA A 182 22.95 -44.23 7.70
N SER A 183 22.52 -43.53 8.76
CA SER A 183 22.91 -43.84 10.15
C SER A 183 21.95 -44.84 10.80
N GLY A 184 22.49 -45.75 11.62
CA GLY A 184 21.70 -46.62 12.51
C GLY A 184 21.29 -45.94 13.82
N ALA A 185 21.63 -44.67 14.02
CA ALA A 185 21.33 -43.96 15.27
C ALA A 185 19.83 -43.80 15.52
N THR A 186 19.44 -43.86 16.79
CA THR A 186 18.05 -43.71 17.24
C THR A 186 17.55 -42.29 17.03
N ILE A 187 16.39 -42.15 16.40
CA ILE A 187 15.68 -40.88 16.18
C ILE A 187 15.11 -40.40 17.52
N LYS A 188 15.19 -39.09 17.77
CA LYS A 188 14.61 -38.43 18.94
C LYS A 188 13.50 -37.46 18.49
N PRO A 189 12.27 -37.94 18.29
CA PRO A 189 11.16 -37.10 17.87
C PRO A 189 10.62 -36.24 19.02
N TYR A 190 10.36 -34.97 18.72
CA TYR A 190 9.71 -34.02 19.60
C TYR A 190 8.42 -33.53 18.96
N ALA A 191 7.35 -33.41 19.75
CA ALA A 191 6.11 -32.77 19.33
C ALA A 191 5.90 -31.48 20.15
N PRO A 192 5.41 -30.38 19.54
CA PRO A 192 5.15 -29.15 20.28
C PRO A 192 4.14 -29.37 21.40
N GLN A 193 4.18 -28.49 22.41
CA GLN A 193 3.28 -28.53 23.56
C GLN A 193 1.80 -28.73 23.14
N SER A 194 1.07 -29.59 23.86
CA SER A 194 -0.24 -30.11 23.42
C SER A 194 -1.33 -29.04 23.22
N GLY A 195 -1.24 -27.91 23.92
CA GLY A 195 -2.13 -26.76 23.78
C GLY A 195 -1.84 -25.84 22.60
N SER A 196 -0.74 -26.07 21.87
CA SER A 196 -0.31 -25.20 20.77
C SER A 196 -1.07 -25.48 19.48
N GLY A 197 -1.22 -24.44 18.66
CA GLY A 197 -1.83 -24.61 17.34
C GLY A 197 -0.96 -25.44 16.39
N THR A 198 0.37 -25.36 16.52
CA THR A 198 1.29 -26.15 15.69
C THR A 198 1.24 -27.64 16.02
N ALA A 199 1.14 -28.00 17.30
CA ALA A 199 0.93 -29.39 17.72
C ALA A 199 -0.33 -29.97 17.07
N LYS A 200 -1.46 -29.26 17.22
CA LYS A 200 -2.75 -29.71 16.67
C LYS A 200 -2.76 -29.77 15.14
N PHE A 201 -2.20 -28.75 14.47
CA PHE A 201 -2.06 -28.73 13.02
C PHE A 201 -1.22 -29.91 12.53
N PHE A 202 -0.01 -30.08 13.08
CA PHE A 202 0.89 -31.17 12.71
C PHE A 202 0.25 -32.54 12.94
N LYS A 203 -0.39 -32.73 14.10
CA LYS A 203 -1.12 -33.96 14.42
C LYS A 203 -2.20 -34.27 13.38
N THR A 204 -3.03 -33.28 13.05
CA THR A 204 -4.10 -33.42 12.05
C THR A 204 -3.54 -33.82 10.69
N THR A 205 -2.41 -33.22 10.27
CA THR A 205 -1.79 -33.56 8.99
C THR A 205 -1.19 -34.96 8.98
N LEU A 206 -0.58 -35.42 10.08
CA LEU A 206 -0.12 -36.80 10.19
C LEU A 206 -1.29 -37.79 10.19
N VAL A 207 -2.41 -37.47 10.82
CA VAL A 207 -3.63 -38.31 10.76
C VAL A 207 -4.15 -38.42 9.33
N ALA A 208 -4.18 -37.32 8.58
CA ALA A 208 -4.54 -37.35 7.16
C ALA A 208 -3.57 -38.22 6.34
N ALA A 209 -2.26 -38.14 6.60
CA ALA A 209 -1.25 -38.99 5.98
C ALA A 209 -1.36 -40.47 6.40
N ASN A 210 -1.97 -40.76 7.56
CA ASN A 210 -2.30 -42.09 8.05
C ASN A 210 -3.69 -42.58 7.57
N GLY A 211 -4.12 -42.16 6.38
CA GLY A 211 -5.41 -42.55 5.82
C GLY A 211 -6.62 -42.05 6.61
N GLY A 212 -6.46 -40.97 7.39
CA GLY A 212 -7.49 -40.43 8.26
C GLY A 212 -7.66 -41.15 9.60
N THR A 213 -6.84 -42.16 9.88
CA THR A 213 -6.89 -42.90 11.15
C THR A 213 -6.08 -42.17 12.21
N ASP A 214 -6.73 -41.80 13.32
CA ASP A 214 -6.06 -41.15 14.45
C ASP A 214 -5.11 -42.13 15.17
N PHE A 215 -4.10 -41.59 15.86
CA PHE A 215 -3.13 -42.39 16.63
C PHE A 215 -2.64 -41.61 17.85
N ASN A 216 -2.06 -42.28 18.84
CA ASN A 216 -1.31 -41.60 19.89
C ASN A 216 0.16 -41.52 19.50
N TYR A 217 0.84 -40.44 19.89
CA TYR A 217 2.30 -40.43 19.77
C TYR A 217 2.89 -41.60 20.57
N GLY A 218 3.84 -42.30 19.96
CA GLY A 218 4.50 -43.42 20.61
C GLY A 218 5.45 -42.95 21.72
N VAL A 219 5.88 -43.88 22.56
CA VAL A 219 6.69 -43.60 23.78
C VAL A 219 8.06 -42.96 23.51
N CYS A 220 8.55 -42.99 22.27
CA CYS A 220 9.78 -42.33 21.86
C CYS A 220 9.62 -40.83 21.60
N VAL A 221 8.39 -40.32 21.51
CA VAL A 221 8.09 -38.91 21.26
C VAL A 221 8.07 -38.14 22.57
N THR A 222 8.85 -37.07 22.65
CA THR A 222 8.77 -36.11 23.77
C THR A 222 7.77 -35.02 23.42
N GLN A 223 6.77 -34.83 24.27
CA GLN A 223 5.78 -33.75 24.16
C GLN A 223 5.52 -33.15 25.54
N ASP A 224 6.08 -31.97 25.79
CA ASP A 224 5.88 -31.22 27.02
C ASP A 224 5.96 -29.70 26.75
N ASP A 225 5.76 -28.90 27.79
CA ASP A 225 5.75 -27.43 27.71
C ASP A 225 7.14 -26.82 27.42
N THR A 226 8.21 -27.62 27.38
CA THR A 226 9.54 -27.16 26.96
C THR A 226 9.71 -27.22 25.44
N VAL A 227 8.90 -28.01 24.74
CA VAL A 227 8.93 -28.11 23.28
C VAL A 227 8.12 -26.99 22.65
N GLN A 228 8.79 -25.86 22.43
CA GLN A 228 8.20 -24.67 21.83
C GLN A 228 8.44 -24.62 20.31
N GLU A 229 7.38 -24.34 19.55
CA GLU A 229 7.34 -24.30 18.07
C GLU A 229 8.09 -23.10 17.44
N HIS A 230 8.71 -22.27 18.27
CA HIS A 230 9.49 -21.10 17.89
C HIS A 230 10.90 -21.14 18.53
N ASP A 231 11.26 -22.23 19.20
CA ASP A 231 12.53 -22.42 19.89
C ASP A 231 13.32 -23.61 19.32
N ASP A 232 14.62 -23.41 19.15
CA ASP A 232 15.55 -24.40 18.60
C ASP A 232 16.41 -25.11 19.67
N THR A 233 16.30 -24.69 20.93
CA THR A 233 17.20 -25.10 22.02
C THR A 233 17.32 -26.62 22.16
N LEU A 234 16.20 -27.33 22.06
CA LEU A 234 16.14 -28.79 22.18
C LEU A 234 16.74 -29.55 20.98
N ILE A 235 16.88 -28.88 19.83
CA ILE A 235 17.28 -29.56 18.59
C ILE A 235 18.65 -29.14 18.05
N LYS A 236 19.08 -27.88 18.24
CA LYS A 236 20.29 -27.35 17.56
C LYS A 236 21.59 -28.09 17.89
N GLY A 237 21.68 -28.72 19.06
CA GLY A 237 22.85 -29.50 19.50
C GLY A 237 22.73 -31.01 19.31
N ASN A 238 21.67 -31.50 18.66
CA ASN A 238 21.35 -32.93 18.67
C ASN A 238 21.18 -33.47 17.25
N ALA A 239 22.15 -34.27 16.81
CA ALA A 239 22.18 -34.88 15.48
C ALA A 239 20.95 -35.75 15.15
N ASN A 240 20.25 -36.24 16.18
CA ASN A 240 19.13 -37.17 16.05
C ASN A 240 17.77 -36.56 16.40
N ALA A 241 17.73 -35.28 16.80
CA ALA A 241 16.48 -34.61 17.10
C ALA A 241 15.72 -34.24 15.83
N ILE A 242 14.39 -34.38 15.88
CA ILE A 242 13.46 -33.98 14.82
C ILE A 242 12.22 -33.37 15.46
N VAL A 243 11.75 -32.24 14.94
CA VAL A 243 10.58 -31.51 15.48
C VAL A 243 9.82 -30.83 14.33
N PRO A 244 8.49 -30.74 14.37
CA PRO A 244 7.75 -29.84 13.49
C PRO A 244 7.83 -28.41 14.04
N ILE A 245 8.14 -27.46 13.18
CA ILE A 245 8.32 -26.05 13.57
C ILE A 245 7.65 -25.13 12.55
N SER A 246 7.32 -23.90 12.96
CA SER A 246 7.02 -22.84 12.00
C SER A 246 8.28 -22.54 11.19
N LYS A 247 8.21 -22.70 9.87
CA LYS A 247 9.29 -22.36 8.95
C LYS A 247 9.72 -20.90 9.11
N GLY A 248 8.74 -20.00 9.17
CA GLY A 248 8.96 -18.57 9.34
C GLY A 248 9.78 -18.25 10.59
N ARG A 249 9.38 -18.82 11.72
CA ARG A 249 10.10 -18.62 13.00
C ARG A 249 11.47 -19.29 13.00
N ALA A 250 11.61 -20.45 12.37
CA ALA A 250 12.90 -21.14 12.23
C ALA A 250 13.93 -20.32 11.42
N GLU A 251 13.49 -19.68 10.33
CA GLU A 251 14.36 -18.86 9.47
C GLU A 251 14.90 -17.62 10.20
N LEU A 252 14.16 -17.07 11.18
CA LEU A 252 14.62 -15.97 12.02
C LEU A 252 15.74 -16.35 13.00
N LYS A 253 16.00 -17.65 13.24
CA LYS A 253 17.02 -18.12 14.18
C LYS A 253 18.44 -18.15 13.59
N GLY A 254 18.66 -17.65 12.37
CA GLY A 254 20.01 -17.51 11.81
C GLY A 254 20.65 -18.83 11.39
N GLY A 255 19.84 -19.82 10.98
CA GLY A 255 20.32 -21.07 10.36
C GLY A 255 20.82 -22.13 11.34
N THR A 256 20.44 -22.08 12.61
CA THR A 256 20.75 -23.11 13.62
C THR A 256 20.07 -24.46 13.36
N VAL A 257 18.97 -24.43 12.60
CA VAL A 257 18.16 -25.58 12.21
C VAL A 257 18.12 -25.73 10.70
N ARG A 258 18.06 -26.98 10.23
CA ARG A 258 17.91 -27.34 8.83
C ARG A 258 16.50 -27.84 8.61
N VAL A 259 15.83 -27.30 7.60
CA VAL A 259 14.55 -27.81 7.12
C VAL A 259 14.78 -29.12 6.36
N VAL A 260 14.08 -30.17 6.75
CA VAL A 260 14.05 -31.44 6.03
C VAL A 260 12.99 -31.35 4.94
N GLY A 261 13.36 -31.67 3.69
CA GLY A 261 12.42 -31.62 2.57
C GLY A 261 11.34 -32.71 2.67
N GLY A 262 10.28 -32.58 1.85
CA GLY A 262 9.21 -33.58 1.76
C GLY A 262 7.95 -33.24 2.56
N PHE A 263 8.07 -32.75 3.79
CA PHE A 263 6.94 -32.26 4.59
C PHE A 263 7.00 -30.73 4.73
N ALA A 264 6.03 -30.03 4.13
CA ALA A 264 5.92 -28.58 4.18
C ALA A 264 4.46 -28.16 4.00
N GLU A 265 3.76 -27.91 5.11
CA GLU A 265 2.32 -27.81 5.14
C GLU A 265 1.88 -26.39 5.48
N LYS A 266 1.16 -25.76 4.54
CA LYS A 266 0.70 -24.37 4.65
C LYS A 266 -0.48 -24.26 5.61
N ARG A 267 -0.48 -23.19 6.41
CA ARG A 267 -1.60 -22.83 7.29
C ARG A 267 -1.80 -21.33 7.32
N ALA A 268 -3.05 -20.90 7.45
CA ALA A 268 -3.35 -19.53 7.82
C ALA A 268 -3.16 -19.33 9.33
N LEU A 269 -2.76 -18.12 9.69
CA LEU A 269 -2.66 -17.60 11.05
C LEU A 269 -3.82 -16.65 11.28
N TYR A 270 -4.40 -16.69 12.48
CA TYR A 270 -5.66 -16.03 12.78
C TYR A 270 -5.58 -15.14 14.02
N ASN A 271 -6.38 -14.07 14.03
CA ASN A 271 -6.90 -13.47 15.25
C ASN A 271 -8.36 -13.92 15.39
N VAL A 272 -8.68 -14.57 16.50
CA VAL A 272 -10.00 -15.11 16.78
C VAL A 272 -10.76 -14.11 17.63
N VAL A 273 -12.04 -13.89 17.31
CA VAL A 273 -12.93 -12.96 18.01
C VAL A 273 -14.25 -13.65 18.33
N ARG A 274 -15.04 -13.04 19.22
CA ARG A 274 -16.45 -13.44 19.40
C ARG A 274 -17.27 -12.94 18.22
N SER A 275 -18.19 -13.77 17.72
CA SER A 275 -19.09 -13.43 16.61
C SER A 275 -19.93 -12.19 16.91
N ALA A 276 -20.33 -12.02 18.18
CA ALA A 276 -21.10 -10.86 18.63
C ALA A 276 -20.32 -9.53 18.53
N GLN A 277 -18.99 -9.57 18.56
CA GLN A 277 -18.11 -8.40 18.45
C GLN A 277 -17.52 -8.27 17.03
N ALA A 278 -17.91 -9.15 16.10
CA ALA A 278 -17.29 -9.21 14.79
C ALA A 278 -17.49 -7.93 13.95
N THR A 279 -18.51 -7.13 14.25
CA THR A 279 -18.76 -5.82 13.61
C THR A 279 -18.32 -4.63 14.46
N ASP A 280 -17.63 -4.86 15.58
CA ASP A 280 -17.10 -3.79 16.41
C ASP A 280 -16.10 -2.94 15.60
N ALA A 281 -16.22 -1.62 15.72
CA ALA A 281 -15.45 -0.68 14.91
C ALA A 281 -13.96 -0.76 15.20
N SER A 282 -13.56 -0.95 16.46
CA SER A 282 -12.16 -1.07 16.86
C SER A 282 -11.57 -2.37 16.34
N LEU A 283 -12.29 -3.49 16.47
CA LEU A 283 -11.86 -4.77 15.88
C LEU A 283 -11.77 -4.71 14.36
N GLN A 284 -12.71 -4.07 13.68
CA GLN A 284 -12.66 -3.93 12.22
C GLN A 284 -11.54 -2.99 11.75
N ALA A 285 -11.24 -1.93 12.50
CA ALA A 285 -10.14 -1.02 12.19
C ALA A 285 -8.77 -1.71 12.28
N VAL A 286 -8.61 -2.71 13.16
CA VAL A 286 -7.37 -3.48 13.28
C VAL A 286 -7.40 -4.71 12.39
N PHE A 287 -8.38 -5.59 12.58
CA PHE A 287 -8.41 -6.93 12.01
C PHE A 287 -9.26 -7.09 10.75
N GLY A 288 -10.13 -6.13 10.41
CA GLY A 288 -11.02 -6.26 9.26
C GLY A 288 -10.30 -6.28 7.91
N GLU A 289 -11.04 -6.52 6.83
CA GLU A 289 -10.50 -6.59 5.45
C GLU A 289 -9.80 -5.29 5.03
N ASN A 290 -10.27 -4.15 5.53
CA ASN A 290 -9.66 -2.83 5.36
C ASN A 290 -8.86 -2.38 6.60
N GLY A 291 -8.71 -3.27 7.57
CA GLY A 291 -8.04 -3.01 8.83
C GLY A 291 -6.53 -3.01 8.71
N PHE A 292 -5.87 -2.50 9.75
CA PHE A 292 -4.42 -2.33 9.77
C PHE A 292 -3.65 -3.62 9.49
N VAL A 293 -4.08 -4.77 10.00
CA VAL A 293 -3.37 -6.06 9.79
C VAL A 293 -3.33 -6.51 8.33
N CYS A 294 -4.18 -5.96 7.47
CA CYS A 294 -4.22 -6.23 6.02
C CYS A 294 -3.61 -5.10 5.18
N SER A 295 -3.02 -4.08 5.82
CA SER A 295 -2.33 -2.98 5.15
C SER A 295 -0.89 -3.33 4.76
N ALA A 296 -0.28 -2.62 3.80
CA ALA A 296 1.14 -2.78 3.50
C ALA A 296 2.07 -2.46 4.67
N ALA A 297 1.67 -1.56 5.57
CA ALA A 297 2.45 -1.29 6.77
C ALA A 297 2.57 -2.55 7.64
N ALA A 298 1.45 -3.25 7.87
CA ALA A 298 1.47 -4.53 8.58
C ALA A 298 2.18 -5.64 7.78
N ALA A 299 2.14 -5.62 6.44
CA ALA A 299 2.85 -6.61 5.62
C ALA A 299 4.34 -6.69 5.95
N ALA A 300 4.99 -5.54 6.14
CA ALA A 300 6.40 -5.47 6.52
C ALA A 300 6.66 -6.06 7.93
N LEU A 301 5.76 -5.78 8.88
CA LEU A 301 5.85 -6.27 10.26
C LEU A 301 5.62 -7.79 10.35
N ILE A 302 4.64 -8.30 9.60
CA ILE A 302 4.34 -9.72 9.47
C ILE A 302 5.54 -10.47 8.86
N LYS A 303 6.16 -9.88 7.84
CA LYS A 303 7.39 -10.40 7.24
C LYS A 303 8.58 -10.40 8.21
N GLN A 304 8.72 -9.35 9.00
CA GLN A 304 9.74 -9.27 10.05
C GLN A 304 9.55 -10.37 11.10
N ALA A 305 8.31 -10.77 11.38
CA ALA A 305 7.98 -11.89 12.25
C ALA A 305 8.10 -13.28 11.58
N GLY A 306 8.53 -13.35 10.31
CA GLY A 306 8.79 -14.58 9.56
C GLY A 306 7.62 -15.10 8.75
N PHE A 307 6.51 -14.35 8.62
CA PHE A 307 5.30 -14.80 7.92
C PHE A 307 5.04 -14.01 6.65
N GLU A 308 4.13 -14.49 5.80
CA GLU A 308 3.67 -13.74 4.62
C GLU A 308 2.24 -13.24 4.87
N GLN A 309 1.97 -11.95 4.73
CA GLN A 309 0.61 -11.43 4.87
C GLN A 309 -0.29 -12.04 3.79
N LEU A 310 -1.52 -12.43 4.15
CA LEU A 310 -2.51 -12.85 3.16
C LEU A 310 -3.02 -11.65 2.36
N ALA A 311 -3.37 -11.86 1.10
CA ALA A 311 -4.05 -10.84 0.31
C ALA A 311 -5.48 -10.61 0.85
N THR A 312 -6.04 -9.43 0.67
CA THR A 312 -7.46 -9.14 0.98
C THR A 312 -8.39 -9.75 -0.08
N PRO A 313 -9.70 -9.83 0.16
CA PRO A 313 -10.66 -10.31 -0.84
C PRO A 313 -10.66 -9.50 -2.15
N ALA A 314 -10.35 -8.20 -2.09
CA ALA A 314 -10.16 -7.36 -3.27
C ALA A 314 -9.06 -7.89 -4.22
N HIS A 315 -8.12 -8.67 -3.68
CA HIS A 315 -7.02 -9.32 -4.40
C HIS A 315 -7.10 -10.84 -4.35
N SER A 316 -8.31 -11.39 -4.32
CA SER A 316 -8.58 -12.83 -4.29
C SER A 316 -8.00 -13.59 -3.09
N GLY A 317 -7.65 -12.89 -2.01
CA GLY A 317 -7.20 -13.51 -0.75
C GLY A 317 -8.29 -13.59 0.31
N ALA A 318 -7.90 -13.77 1.56
CA ALA A 318 -8.80 -13.94 2.71
C ALA A 318 -8.47 -13.03 3.90
N CYS A 319 -7.45 -12.16 3.81
CA CYS A 319 -7.05 -11.31 4.92
C CYS A 319 -8.23 -10.50 5.45
N GLY A 320 -8.45 -10.57 6.76
CA GLY A 320 -9.45 -9.77 7.46
C GLY A 320 -10.89 -10.28 7.33
N THR A 321 -11.11 -11.40 6.63
CA THR A 321 -12.44 -12.02 6.50
C THR A 321 -12.83 -12.79 7.76
N LEU A 322 -14.12 -12.80 8.09
CA LEU A 322 -14.64 -13.63 9.18
C LEU A 322 -14.94 -15.04 8.67
N VAL A 323 -14.20 -16.03 9.17
CA VAL A 323 -14.32 -17.44 8.75
C VAL A 323 -14.22 -18.40 9.94
N ASP A 324 -14.58 -19.67 9.74
CA ASP A 324 -14.21 -20.73 10.69
C ASP A 324 -12.79 -21.27 10.40
N SER A 325 -12.43 -21.31 9.12
CA SER A 325 -11.10 -21.65 8.61
C SER A 325 -10.95 -21.17 7.17
N THR A 326 -9.72 -21.07 6.67
CA THR A 326 -9.44 -20.81 5.25
C THR A 326 -8.35 -21.71 4.70
N SER A 327 -8.51 -22.10 3.43
CA SER A 327 -7.47 -22.71 2.59
C SER A 327 -6.98 -21.77 1.49
N ASN A 328 -7.48 -20.53 1.45
CA ASN A 328 -7.01 -19.51 0.52
C ASN A 328 -5.72 -18.89 1.05
N PHE A 329 -4.60 -19.38 0.53
CA PHE A 329 -3.25 -18.94 0.90
C PHE A 329 -2.67 -17.94 -0.11
N THR A 330 -3.52 -17.20 -0.82
CA THR A 330 -3.06 -16.11 -1.68
C THR A 330 -2.41 -15.04 -0.82
N VAL A 331 -1.12 -14.79 -1.03
CA VAL A 331 -0.33 -13.83 -0.26
C VAL A 331 -0.37 -12.45 -0.89
N ASN A 332 -0.24 -11.43 -0.06
CA ASN A 332 -0.16 -10.05 -0.50
C ASN A 332 1.18 -9.81 -1.22
N GLN A 333 1.14 -9.81 -2.55
CA GLN A 333 2.32 -9.55 -3.37
C GLN A 333 2.37 -8.08 -3.77
N THR A 334 3.47 -7.41 -3.44
CA THR A 334 3.71 -6.05 -3.90
C THR A 334 3.91 -6.01 -5.40
N VAL A 335 3.21 -5.11 -6.07
CA VAL A 335 3.32 -4.87 -7.51
C VAL A 335 4.21 -3.65 -7.74
N ALA A 336 5.41 -3.90 -8.25
CA ALA A 336 6.26 -2.82 -8.76
C ALA A 336 5.54 -2.13 -9.94
N THR A 337 5.54 -0.80 -9.93
CA THR A 337 4.95 -0.01 -11.02
C THR A 337 6.00 0.80 -11.76
N THR A 338 5.69 1.09 -13.02
CA THR A 338 6.48 1.99 -13.87
C THR A 338 5.59 3.13 -14.35
N THR A 339 6.08 4.37 -14.24
CA THR A 339 5.39 5.56 -14.75
C THR A 339 6.10 6.07 -16.01
N GLY A 340 5.54 5.79 -17.18
CA GLY A 340 6.01 6.36 -18.45
C GLY A 340 5.36 7.72 -18.71
N VAL A 341 6.15 8.74 -19.04
CA VAL A 341 5.64 10.11 -19.25
C VAL A 341 5.90 10.57 -20.67
N SER A 342 4.86 11.12 -21.30
CA SER A 342 4.94 11.74 -22.63
C SER A 342 4.29 13.11 -22.59
N ALA A 343 4.76 14.03 -23.43
CA ALA A 343 4.19 15.36 -23.54
C ALA A 343 4.12 15.83 -24.99
N THR A 344 3.07 16.57 -25.31
CA THR A 344 2.92 17.28 -26.58
C THR A 344 2.67 18.76 -26.31
N SER A 345 3.11 19.62 -27.23
CA SER A 345 2.93 21.06 -27.14
C SER A 345 2.17 21.61 -28.34
N THR A 346 1.46 22.70 -28.12
CA THR A 346 0.99 23.63 -29.16
C THR A 346 1.52 25.03 -28.81
N THR A 347 1.16 26.05 -29.59
CA THR A 347 1.52 27.42 -29.24
C THR A 347 0.89 27.78 -27.88
N ASN A 348 1.75 28.08 -26.89
CA ASN A 348 1.37 28.51 -25.55
C ASN A 348 0.59 27.47 -24.70
N ALA A 349 0.72 26.17 -25.01
CA ALA A 349 0.09 25.12 -24.22
C ALA A 349 0.84 23.78 -24.29
N VAL A 350 0.67 22.96 -23.26
CA VAL A 350 1.23 21.60 -23.15
C VAL A 350 0.14 20.63 -22.66
N LYS A 351 0.18 19.41 -23.19
CA LYS A 351 -0.54 18.24 -22.67
C LYS A 351 0.49 17.18 -22.25
N VAL A 352 0.48 16.81 -20.97
CA VAL A 352 1.34 15.76 -20.41
C VAL A 352 0.48 14.55 -20.06
N VAL A 353 0.92 13.36 -20.45
CA VAL A 353 0.26 12.09 -20.14
C VAL A 353 1.25 11.20 -19.39
N ALA A 354 0.85 10.78 -18.20
CA ALA A 354 1.53 9.75 -17.42
C ALA A 354 0.76 8.43 -17.58
N LYS A 355 1.45 7.39 -18.04
CA LYS A 355 0.92 6.03 -18.15
C LYS A 355 1.61 5.17 -17.08
N VAL A 356 0.81 4.60 -16.19
CA VAL A 356 1.27 3.76 -15.08
C VAL A 356 0.95 2.30 -15.41
N SER A 357 1.93 1.41 -15.25
CA SER A 357 1.79 -0.02 -15.51
C SER A 357 2.40 -0.87 -14.41
N GLY A 358 1.85 -2.07 -14.19
CA GLY A 358 2.36 -3.11 -13.28
C GLY A 358 1.96 -4.50 -13.79
N SER A 359 2.30 -5.56 -13.06
CA SER A 359 1.88 -6.93 -13.39
C SER A 359 0.36 -7.12 -13.31
N THR A 360 -0.31 -6.32 -12.47
CA THR A 360 -1.75 -6.09 -12.46
C THR A 360 -2.05 -4.61 -12.69
N ALA A 361 -3.30 -4.28 -13.04
CA ALA A 361 -3.71 -2.91 -13.37
C ALA A 361 -3.61 -1.98 -12.14
N PRO A 362 -2.73 -0.97 -12.14
CA PRO A 362 -2.57 -0.08 -11.00
C PRO A 362 -3.76 0.87 -10.82
N SER A 363 -4.10 1.15 -9.57
CA SER A 363 -5.10 2.16 -9.20
C SER A 363 -4.51 3.23 -8.29
N GLY A 364 -5.04 4.44 -8.36
CA GLY A 364 -4.48 5.58 -7.62
C GLY A 364 -4.46 6.83 -8.47
N SER A 365 -3.49 7.70 -8.21
CA SER A 365 -3.40 9.01 -8.84
C SER A 365 -1.97 9.39 -9.21
N VAL A 366 -1.80 10.45 -9.99
CA VAL A 366 -0.51 11.01 -10.36
C VAL A 366 -0.47 12.48 -10.00
N SER A 367 0.63 12.92 -9.38
CA SER A 367 0.94 14.32 -9.18
C SER A 367 1.96 14.78 -10.23
N PHE A 368 1.65 15.84 -10.97
CA PHE A 368 2.49 16.41 -12.01
C PHE A 368 3.25 17.63 -11.49
N TYR A 369 4.55 17.67 -11.76
CA TYR A 369 5.48 18.72 -11.40
C TYR A 369 6.18 19.27 -12.65
N GLU A 370 6.59 20.53 -12.59
CA GLU A 370 7.49 21.17 -13.54
C GLU A 370 8.76 21.55 -12.77
N GLY A 371 9.85 20.81 -13.00
CA GLY A 371 10.98 20.78 -12.06
C GLY A 371 10.53 20.34 -10.66
N ALA A 372 10.74 21.19 -9.65
CA ALA A 372 10.30 20.95 -8.26
C ALA A 372 8.89 21.50 -7.96
N THR A 373 8.30 22.30 -8.85
CA THR A 373 7.02 22.98 -8.59
C THR A 373 5.86 22.05 -8.91
N LEU A 374 4.97 21.80 -7.93
CA LEU A 374 3.73 21.07 -8.16
C LEU A 374 2.82 21.88 -9.09
N VAL A 375 2.48 21.30 -10.25
CA VAL A 375 1.56 21.91 -11.22
C VAL A 375 0.13 21.46 -10.96
N GLN A 376 -0.06 20.16 -10.70
CA GLN A 376 -1.37 19.59 -10.36
C GLN A 376 -1.17 18.29 -9.57
N GLY A 377 -1.81 18.19 -8.40
CA GLY A 377 -1.78 16.99 -7.56
C GLY A 377 -2.96 16.05 -7.81
N ALA A 378 -2.80 14.80 -7.40
CA ALA A 378 -3.87 13.80 -7.29
C ALA A 378 -4.75 13.62 -8.55
N VAL A 379 -4.16 13.66 -9.74
CA VAL A 379 -4.90 13.40 -10.99
C VAL A 379 -5.20 11.90 -11.07
N PRO A 380 -6.47 11.44 -11.06
CA PRO A 380 -6.79 10.03 -10.98
C PRO A 380 -6.34 9.27 -12.23
N LEU A 381 -5.96 8.00 -12.05
CA LEU A 381 -5.75 7.08 -13.16
C LEU A 381 -7.09 6.68 -13.78
N VAL A 382 -7.25 6.92 -15.08
CA VAL A 382 -8.35 6.42 -15.90
C VAL A 382 -7.74 5.52 -16.96
N SER A 383 -8.06 4.22 -16.90
CA SER A 383 -7.47 3.19 -17.77
C SER A 383 -5.92 3.21 -17.74
N GLY A 384 -5.35 3.32 -16.53
CA GLY A 384 -3.91 3.36 -16.30
C GLY A 384 -3.21 4.67 -16.70
N GLN A 385 -3.95 5.74 -16.97
CA GLN A 385 -3.38 7.03 -17.38
C GLN A 385 -3.90 8.21 -16.57
N ALA A 386 -3.03 9.17 -16.28
CA ALA A 386 -3.36 10.51 -15.80
C ALA A 386 -2.93 11.55 -16.84
N THR A 387 -3.71 12.61 -17.02
CA THR A 387 -3.43 13.66 -18.02
C THR A 387 -3.49 15.05 -17.40
N LEU A 388 -2.42 15.83 -17.61
CA LEU A 388 -2.34 17.25 -17.32
C LEU A 388 -2.50 18.04 -18.63
N SER A 389 -3.37 19.06 -18.64
CA SER A 389 -3.45 20.04 -19.74
C SER A 389 -3.22 21.44 -19.18
N LYS A 390 -2.17 22.13 -19.63
CA LYS A 390 -1.76 23.46 -19.15
C LYS A 390 -1.68 24.44 -20.30
N SER A 391 -2.42 25.55 -20.22
CA SER A 391 -2.32 26.69 -21.12
C SER A 391 -1.49 27.81 -20.49
N GLY A 392 -1.04 28.78 -21.30
CA GLY A 392 -0.22 29.89 -20.80
C GLY A 392 1.23 29.48 -20.54
N VAL A 393 1.69 28.40 -21.19
CA VAL A 393 3.07 27.92 -21.06
C VAL A 393 3.96 28.75 -21.99
N PRO A 394 4.95 29.50 -21.47
CA PRO A 394 5.86 30.28 -22.30
C PRO A 394 6.59 29.42 -23.34
N ALA A 395 7.14 30.05 -24.37
CA ALA A 395 8.02 29.35 -25.29
C ALA A 395 9.33 28.95 -24.58
N GLY A 396 9.84 27.77 -24.91
CA GLY A 396 11.03 27.21 -24.27
C GLY A 396 10.90 25.71 -24.00
N ALA A 397 11.96 25.14 -23.42
CA ALA A 397 11.97 23.76 -22.97
C ALA A 397 11.37 23.66 -21.56
N HIS A 398 10.44 22.73 -21.38
CA HIS A 398 9.77 22.45 -20.10
C HIS A 398 9.94 20.97 -19.76
N THR A 399 10.47 20.69 -18.56
CA THR A 399 10.61 19.32 -18.05
C THR A 399 9.52 19.03 -17.03
N TYR A 400 8.70 18.04 -17.33
CA TYR A 400 7.61 17.58 -16.49
C TYR A 400 7.95 16.26 -15.84
N ARG A 401 7.70 16.17 -14.52
CA ARG A 401 7.83 14.97 -13.71
C ARG A 401 6.45 14.53 -13.24
N ALA A 402 6.14 13.24 -13.38
CA ALA A 402 4.89 12.65 -12.92
C ALA A 402 5.19 11.63 -11.83
N VAL A 403 4.54 11.76 -10.68
CA VAL A 403 4.73 10.91 -9.51
C VAL A 403 3.43 10.15 -9.25
N TYR A 404 3.45 8.84 -9.43
CA TYR A 404 2.34 7.96 -9.13
C TYR A 404 2.24 7.71 -7.62
N VAL A 405 1.05 7.95 -7.08
CA VAL A 405 0.67 7.73 -5.69
C VAL A 405 -0.44 6.66 -5.68
N PRO A 406 -0.13 5.43 -5.26
CA PRO A 406 -1.11 4.35 -5.19
C PRO A 406 -2.14 4.64 -4.08
N ASN A 407 -3.39 4.28 -4.34
CA ASN A 407 -4.44 4.26 -3.29
C ASN A 407 -4.51 2.90 -2.58
N ASP A 408 -3.99 1.85 -3.24
CA ASP A 408 -3.93 0.50 -2.72
C ASP A 408 -2.47 0.15 -2.41
N SER A 409 -2.29 -0.30 -1.18
CA SER A 409 -1.00 -0.55 -0.58
C SER A 409 -0.20 -1.68 -1.25
N ILE A 410 -0.84 -2.51 -2.09
CA ILE A 410 -0.13 -3.51 -2.89
C ILE A 410 0.75 -2.91 -3.98
N PHE A 411 0.44 -1.72 -4.49
CA PHE A 411 1.22 -1.08 -5.55
C PHE A 411 2.32 -0.22 -4.95
N LEU A 412 3.54 -0.34 -5.49
CA LEU A 412 4.62 0.57 -5.14
C LEU A 412 4.51 1.87 -5.94
N GLY A 413 4.77 3.00 -5.29
CA GLY A 413 4.88 4.30 -5.98
C GLY A 413 6.00 4.29 -7.03
N SER A 414 5.82 5.07 -8.09
CA SER A 414 6.83 5.23 -9.14
C SER A 414 6.77 6.62 -9.73
N GLU A 415 7.80 7.02 -10.47
CA GLU A 415 7.83 8.32 -11.14
C GLU A 415 8.50 8.22 -12.50
N GLY A 416 8.25 9.23 -13.33
CA GLY A 416 8.92 9.39 -14.61
C GLY A 416 8.99 10.86 -15.01
N THR A 417 9.86 11.16 -15.98
CA THR A 417 10.09 12.53 -16.46
C THR A 417 10.08 12.59 -17.97
N THR A 418 9.67 13.73 -18.52
CA THR A 418 9.76 14.02 -19.95
C THR A 418 10.06 15.49 -20.18
N THR A 419 10.66 15.84 -21.30
CA THR A 419 10.90 17.23 -21.71
C THR A 419 10.16 17.51 -23.01
N VAL A 420 9.51 18.67 -23.08
CA VAL A 420 8.81 19.15 -24.26
C VAL A 420 9.19 20.60 -24.54
N THR A 421 9.37 20.94 -25.81
CA THR A 421 9.64 22.32 -26.22
C THR A 421 8.35 22.96 -26.72
N VAL A 422 7.97 24.08 -26.11
CA VAL A 422 6.87 24.94 -26.58
C VAL A 422 7.46 25.93 -27.58
N SER A 423 6.94 25.91 -28.81
CA SER A 423 7.38 26.83 -29.85
C SER A 423 6.87 28.26 -29.61
N ASP A 424 7.69 29.24 -30.00
CA ASP A 424 7.27 30.64 -30.08
C ASP A 424 6.01 30.80 -30.95
N ALA A 425 5.15 31.74 -30.57
CA ALA A 425 4.16 32.25 -31.49
C ALA A 425 4.89 32.98 -32.64
N VAL A 426 4.58 32.64 -33.90
CA VAL A 426 5.20 33.30 -35.07
C VAL A 426 4.94 34.81 -34.98
N ALA A 427 6.00 35.58 -34.74
CA ALA A 427 5.92 37.04 -34.66
C ALA A 427 5.47 37.59 -36.01
N LYS A 428 4.26 38.16 -36.08
CA LYS A 428 3.75 38.77 -37.31
C LYS A 428 4.35 40.17 -37.51
N ALA A 429 4.87 40.43 -38.71
CA ALA A 429 5.42 41.74 -39.06
C ALA A 429 4.31 42.81 -39.16
N LYS A 430 4.61 44.05 -38.76
CA LYS A 430 3.73 45.20 -39.01
C LYS A 430 3.66 45.47 -40.53
N PRO A 431 2.48 45.55 -41.15
CA PRO A 431 2.37 45.70 -42.60
C PRO A 431 2.83 47.08 -43.08
N ALA A 432 3.74 47.12 -44.05
CA ALA A 432 4.14 48.34 -44.75
C ALA A 432 3.18 48.61 -45.92
N ILE A 433 2.14 49.40 -45.67
CA ILE A 433 1.10 49.72 -46.66
C ILE A 433 1.48 50.97 -47.46
N SER A 434 1.43 50.91 -48.79
CA SER A 434 1.60 52.05 -49.70
C SER A 434 0.61 52.01 -50.86
N GLU A 435 0.46 53.13 -51.57
CA GLU A 435 -0.52 53.30 -52.64
C GLU A 435 0.01 54.24 -53.74
N SER A 436 -0.49 54.05 -54.97
CA SER A 436 -0.10 54.84 -56.16
C SER A 436 -1.29 55.46 -56.90
N PHE A 437 -2.40 55.72 -56.22
CA PHE A 437 -3.51 56.46 -56.77
C PHE A 437 -3.10 57.91 -57.09
N PRO A 438 -3.63 58.50 -58.17
CA PRO A 438 -3.37 59.90 -58.49
C PRO A 438 -3.96 60.84 -57.43
N ALA A 439 -3.12 61.66 -56.80
CA ALA A 439 -3.54 62.64 -55.79
C ALA A 439 -4.55 63.67 -56.34
N LYS A 440 -4.53 63.94 -57.65
CA LYS A 440 -5.46 64.85 -58.32
C LYS A 440 -5.94 64.25 -59.64
N VAL A 441 -7.25 64.21 -59.84
CA VAL A 441 -7.89 63.70 -61.07
C VAL A 441 -8.80 64.76 -61.68
N LYS A 442 -8.65 65.03 -62.97
CA LYS A 442 -9.52 65.96 -63.70
C LYS A 442 -10.73 65.22 -64.29
N LEU A 443 -11.92 65.80 -64.15
CA LEU A 443 -13.11 65.31 -64.84
C LEU A 443 -12.98 65.54 -66.35
N LYS A 444 -13.41 64.57 -67.16
CA LYS A 444 -13.58 64.75 -68.61
C LYS A 444 -14.67 65.80 -68.88
N LYS A 445 -14.62 66.49 -70.02
CA LYS A 445 -15.63 67.50 -70.42
C LYS A 445 -17.03 66.85 -70.37
N LYS A 446 -17.97 67.47 -69.65
CA LYS A 446 -19.34 66.98 -69.34
C LYS A 446 -19.46 65.76 -68.38
N ALA A 447 -18.38 65.21 -67.82
CA ALA A 447 -18.47 64.09 -66.87
C ALA A 447 -18.77 64.56 -65.43
N LYS A 448 -19.69 63.89 -64.73
CA LYS A 448 -20.05 64.17 -63.32
C LYS A 448 -19.13 63.48 -62.28
N ALA A 449 -18.37 62.46 -62.68
CA ALA A 449 -17.48 61.70 -61.81
C ALA A 449 -16.30 61.06 -62.57
N ALA A 450 -15.18 60.81 -61.90
CA ALA A 450 -13.96 60.24 -62.47
C ALA A 450 -13.71 58.81 -62.01
N THR A 451 -13.30 57.94 -62.93
CA THR A 451 -12.75 56.62 -62.59
C THR A 451 -11.31 56.79 -62.14
N VAL A 452 -10.97 56.22 -60.98
CA VAL A 452 -9.62 56.29 -60.43
C VAL A 452 -9.03 54.89 -60.35
N LYS A 453 -7.86 54.70 -60.93
CA LYS A 453 -7.07 53.46 -60.84
C LYS A 453 -5.80 53.74 -60.06
N GLY A 454 -5.33 52.76 -59.31
CA GLY A 454 -4.06 52.79 -58.60
C GLY A 454 -3.70 51.39 -58.12
N VAL A 455 -2.49 51.25 -57.57
CA VAL A 455 -2.01 49.99 -56.99
C VAL A 455 -1.88 50.18 -55.49
N VAL A 456 -2.40 49.23 -54.73
CA VAL A 456 -2.13 49.10 -53.29
C VAL A 456 -1.00 48.09 -53.14
N THR A 457 0.04 48.44 -52.36
CA THR A 457 1.14 47.54 -52.04
C THR A 457 1.17 47.29 -50.54
N VAL A 458 1.30 46.03 -50.14
CA VAL A 458 1.64 45.59 -48.79
C VAL A 458 2.83 44.66 -48.94
N LYS A 459 4.04 45.19 -48.69
CA LYS A 459 5.30 44.49 -49.02
C LYS A 459 5.37 43.14 -48.31
N GLY A 460 5.62 42.06 -49.07
CA GLY A 460 5.78 40.70 -48.55
C GLY A 460 4.48 40.01 -48.10
N ALA A 461 3.34 40.71 -48.12
CA ALA A 461 2.08 40.21 -47.58
C ALA A 461 1.19 39.58 -48.65
N SER A 462 0.35 38.66 -48.21
CA SER A 462 -0.71 37.98 -48.96
C SER A 462 -2.10 38.39 -48.47
N GLY A 463 -3.17 37.87 -49.07
CA GLY A 463 -4.54 38.13 -48.62
C GLY A 463 -5.22 39.31 -49.33
N LYS A 464 -6.19 39.96 -48.67
CA LYS A 464 -7.06 40.97 -49.28
C LYS A 464 -6.84 42.36 -48.69
N VAL A 465 -6.84 43.37 -49.56
CA VAL A 465 -6.93 44.78 -49.19
C VAL A 465 -8.29 45.35 -49.57
N THR A 466 -8.81 46.25 -48.75
CA THR A 466 -10.11 46.90 -48.96
C THR A 466 -9.97 48.41 -48.90
N VAL A 467 -10.38 49.10 -49.96
CA VAL A 467 -10.42 50.57 -50.01
C VAL A 467 -11.82 51.06 -49.61
N LYS A 468 -11.88 51.94 -48.60
CA LYS A 468 -13.12 52.47 -48.02
C LYS A 468 -13.16 54.00 -48.07
N LYS A 469 -14.37 54.56 -48.13
CA LYS A 469 -14.67 55.97 -47.84
C LYS A 469 -15.57 56.01 -46.60
N GLY A 470 -15.01 56.41 -45.45
CA GLY A 470 -15.69 56.21 -44.16
C GLY A 470 -15.99 54.71 -43.93
N LYS A 471 -17.23 54.39 -43.57
CA LYS A 471 -17.68 52.98 -43.41
C LYS A 471 -17.96 52.26 -44.74
N LYS A 472 -18.14 52.99 -45.86
CA LYS A 472 -18.51 52.40 -47.16
C LYS A 472 -17.30 51.76 -47.85
N THR A 473 -17.37 50.47 -48.12
CA THR A 473 -16.42 49.76 -48.97
C THR A 473 -16.60 50.21 -50.43
N LEU A 474 -15.52 50.68 -51.05
CA LEU A 474 -15.51 51.07 -52.45
C LEU A 474 -15.04 49.93 -53.35
N LYS A 475 -13.98 49.22 -52.92
CA LYS A 475 -13.45 48.06 -53.65
C LYS A 475 -12.58 47.21 -52.74
N SER A 476 -12.67 45.90 -52.90
CA SER A 476 -11.70 44.94 -52.36
C SER A 476 -10.90 44.32 -53.51
N ALA A 477 -9.64 44.01 -53.25
CA ALA A 477 -8.75 43.35 -54.19
C ALA A 477 -7.78 42.42 -53.44
N THR A 478 -7.47 41.30 -54.06
CA THR A 478 -6.50 40.32 -53.53
C THR A 478 -5.09 40.77 -53.90
N LEU A 479 -4.17 40.70 -52.95
CA LEU A 479 -2.74 40.91 -53.15
C LEU A 479 -2.17 39.71 -53.91
N LYS A 480 -1.50 39.98 -55.03
CA LYS A 480 -0.62 39.04 -55.72
C LYS A 480 0.79 39.60 -55.63
N ASN A 481 1.72 38.84 -55.04
CA ASN A 481 3.10 39.28 -54.76
C ASN A 481 3.15 40.64 -54.03
N GLY A 482 2.31 40.79 -52.99
CA GLY A 482 2.23 42.03 -52.19
C GLY A 482 1.58 43.23 -52.90
N LYS A 483 0.98 43.06 -54.09
CA LYS A 483 0.36 44.17 -54.85
C LYS A 483 -1.07 43.85 -55.29
N ALA A 484 -1.93 44.86 -55.32
CA ALA A 484 -3.29 44.76 -55.82
C ALA A 484 -3.64 45.97 -56.70
N SER A 485 -3.98 45.73 -57.97
CA SER A 485 -4.51 46.75 -58.87
C SER A 485 -5.98 47.03 -58.55
N VAL A 486 -6.29 48.28 -58.21
CA VAL A 486 -7.62 48.68 -57.75
C VAL A 486 -8.19 49.74 -58.69
N LYS A 487 -9.38 49.46 -59.24
CA LYS A 487 -10.22 50.43 -59.95
C LYS A 487 -11.35 50.84 -59.02
N LEU A 488 -11.30 52.07 -58.52
CA LEU A 488 -12.31 52.63 -57.62
C LEU A 488 -13.61 52.94 -58.39
N ALA A 489 -14.72 52.90 -57.66
CA ALA A 489 -15.99 53.45 -58.14
C ALA A 489 -15.85 54.94 -58.52
N LYS A 490 -16.70 55.43 -59.42
CA LYS A 490 -16.63 56.81 -59.93
C LYS A 490 -16.73 57.82 -58.78
N LEU A 491 -15.70 58.65 -58.61
CA LEU A 491 -15.64 59.70 -57.58
C LEU A 491 -16.14 61.03 -58.15
N SER A 492 -17.09 61.68 -57.48
CA SER A 492 -17.61 63.00 -57.83
C SER A 492 -16.55 64.11 -57.67
N LYS A 493 -16.84 65.33 -58.11
CA LYS A 493 -15.99 66.51 -57.79
C LYS A 493 -15.86 66.64 -56.26
N GLY A 494 -14.65 66.93 -55.77
CA GLY A 494 -14.39 67.14 -54.34
C GLY A 494 -13.09 66.49 -53.87
N THR A 495 -12.81 66.64 -52.58
CA THR A 495 -11.68 65.99 -51.90
C THR A 495 -12.19 64.73 -51.20
N HIS A 496 -11.62 63.56 -51.53
CA HIS A 496 -12.03 62.27 -50.99
C HIS A 496 -10.92 61.69 -50.13
N LYS A 497 -11.10 61.69 -48.80
CA LYS A 497 -10.27 60.95 -47.84
C LYS A 497 -10.68 59.48 -47.86
N LEU A 498 -9.75 58.59 -48.19
CA LEU A 498 -9.98 57.15 -48.35
C LEU A 498 -9.03 56.37 -47.45
N THR A 499 -9.43 55.16 -47.05
CA THR A 499 -8.64 54.27 -46.21
C THR A 499 -8.46 52.92 -46.88
N ILE A 500 -7.22 52.47 -47.00
CA ILE A 500 -6.86 51.08 -47.30
C ILE A 500 -6.83 50.34 -45.98
N ALA A 501 -7.59 49.25 -45.87
CA ALA A 501 -7.57 48.32 -44.76
C ALA A 501 -7.04 46.96 -45.23
N TYR A 502 -6.05 46.43 -44.53
CA TYR A 502 -5.47 45.11 -44.71
C TYR A 502 -5.81 44.26 -43.49
N ALA A 503 -6.35 43.05 -43.70
CA ALA A 503 -6.85 42.20 -42.62
C ALA A 503 -5.75 41.39 -41.89
N GLY A 504 -4.51 41.42 -42.39
CA GLY A 504 -3.45 40.53 -41.91
C GLY A 504 -3.43 39.20 -42.67
N ASP A 505 -2.35 38.44 -42.47
CA ASP A 505 -2.20 37.07 -42.93
C ASP A 505 -1.42 36.23 -41.88
N ALA A 506 -0.87 35.09 -42.29
CA ALA A 506 -0.10 34.21 -41.41
C ALA A 506 1.17 34.88 -40.86
N THR A 507 1.79 35.81 -41.60
CA THR A 507 3.08 36.42 -41.27
C THR A 507 3.02 37.94 -41.04
N HIS A 508 1.89 38.59 -41.30
CA HIS A 508 1.69 40.04 -41.14
C HIS A 508 0.45 40.37 -40.31
N LEU A 509 0.56 41.40 -39.47
CA LEU A 509 -0.56 41.95 -38.71
C LEU A 509 -1.58 42.66 -39.62
N ALA A 510 -2.79 42.87 -39.11
CA ALA A 510 -3.74 43.77 -39.73
C ALA A 510 -3.23 45.23 -39.71
N GLY A 511 -3.60 46.03 -40.69
CA GLY A 511 -3.13 47.41 -40.80
C GLY A 511 -4.01 48.30 -41.65
N LYS A 512 -3.83 49.61 -41.52
CA LYS A 512 -4.58 50.61 -42.29
C LYS A 512 -3.71 51.78 -42.73
N LYS A 513 -4.00 52.33 -43.91
CA LYS A 513 -3.39 53.56 -44.43
C LYS A 513 -4.46 54.48 -45.00
N THR A 514 -4.36 55.77 -44.67
CA THR A 514 -5.28 56.79 -45.21
C THR A 514 -4.57 57.61 -46.28
N PHE A 515 -5.29 57.96 -47.34
CA PHE A 515 -4.82 58.79 -48.45
C PHE A 515 -5.96 59.66 -48.99
N THR A 516 -5.64 60.65 -49.82
CA THR A 516 -6.64 61.61 -50.32
C THR A 516 -6.54 61.77 -51.84
N ILE A 517 -7.68 61.75 -52.52
CA ILE A 517 -7.78 62.07 -53.94
C ILE A 517 -8.64 63.32 -54.12
N LYS A 518 -8.11 64.32 -54.82
CA LYS A 518 -8.85 65.55 -55.19
C LYS A 518 -9.35 65.47 -56.64
N VAL A 519 -10.66 65.44 -56.82
CA VAL A 519 -11.31 65.46 -58.13
C VAL A 519 -11.71 66.89 -58.50
N VAL A 520 -11.17 67.41 -59.59
CA VAL A 520 -11.37 68.80 -60.05
C VAL A 520 -12.00 68.87 -61.45
N LYS A 521 -12.63 70.00 -61.79
CA LYS A 521 -13.08 70.25 -63.17
C LYS A 521 -11.87 70.46 -64.09
N ALA A 522 -11.97 70.05 -65.36
CA ALA A 522 -10.99 70.46 -66.37
C ALA A 522 -11.08 71.99 -66.57
N LYS A 523 -9.93 72.70 -66.60
CA LYS A 523 -9.90 74.12 -66.97
C LYS A 523 -10.44 74.24 -68.40
N ALA A 524 -11.33 75.21 -68.65
CA ALA A 524 -11.67 75.59 -70.02
C ALA A 524 -10.38 76.09 -70.69
N LYS A 525 -10.06 75.59 -71.90
CA LYS A 525 -9.00 76.22 -72.70
C LYS A 525 -9.47 77.65 -73.00
N ALA A 526 -8.65 78.65 -72.69
CA ALA A 526 -8.88 80.00 -73.18
C ALA A 526 -8.99 79.92 -74.71
N LYS A 527 -10.08 80.45 -75.27
CA LYS A 527 -10.12 80.72 -76.72
C LYS A 527 -9.06 81.81 -76.97
N LYS A 528 -8.21 81.59 -77.97
CA LYS A 528 -7.20 82.56 -78.42
C LYS A 528 -7.85 83.90 -78.71
#